data_AF-A0A7X8VSK3-F1
#
_entry.id   AF-A0A7X8VSK3-F1
#
_cell.length_a   1.000
_cell.length_b   1.000
_cell.length_c   1.000
_cell.angle_alpha   90.00
_cell.angle_beta   90.00
_cell.angle_gamma   90.00
#
_symmetry.space_group_name_H-M   'P 1'
#
loop_
_entity.id
_entity.type
_entity.pdbx_description
1 polymer ?
#
loop_
_entity_poly.entity_id
_entity_poly.type
_entity_poly.pdbx_seq_one_letter_code
_entity_poly.pdbx_strand_id
1 'polypeptide(L)'
;IGFGVYTIESIIPKIVLEGIHDVRNGLRNYYYNTFGAEIIQTVQGFIKANLNQSVAAKQLYLHRNTLNYRIDHFIAYSEINVKSFFGAYAFYLLFNT
;
A
#
# COMPACT_ATOMS: atom_id res chain seq x y z
N ILE A 1 3.05 26.69 -8.82
CA ILE A 1 2.99 25.21 -8.70
C ILE A 1 4.43 24.74 -8.81
N GLY A 2 5.08 24.33 -7.72
CA GLY A 2 6.51 24.03 -7.70
C GLY A 2 6.83 22.76 -8.47
N PHE A 3 7.87 22.80 -9.31
CA PHE A 3 8.40 21.64 -10.02
C PHE A 3 9.20 20.77 -9.03
N GLY A 4 8.51 19.88 -8.34
CA GLY A 4 9.10 18.76 -7.60
C GLY A 4 8.80 17.45 -8.34
N VAL A 5 9.69 16.46 -8.22
CA VAL A 5 9.40 15.10 -8.72
C VAL A 5 8.23 14.54 -7.90
N TYR A 6 7.05 14.44 -8.52
CA TYR A 6 5.89 13.83 -7.88
C TYR A 6 6.01 12.31 -8.00
N THR A 7 6.11 11.62 -6.87
CA THR A 7 6.01 10.17 -6.81
C THR A 7 4.56 9.77 -6.56
N ILE A 8 4.18 8.55 -6.92
CA ILE A 8 2.85 8.04 -6.60
C ILE A 8 2.55 8.12 -5.09
N GLU A 9 3.58 7.96 -4.26
CA GLU A 9 3.53 8.07 -2.80
C GLU A 9 3.21 9.50 -2.31
N SER A 10 3.52 10.55 -3.08
CA SER A 10 3.15 11.93 -2.73
C SER A 10 1.81 12.36 -3.34
N ILE A 11 1.42 11.77 -4.47
CA ILE A 11 0.16 12.06 -5.16
C ILE A 11 -1.03 11.44 -4.41
N ILE A 12 -0.90 10.18 -3.95
CA ILE A 12 -1.99 9.47 -3.28
C ILE A 12 -2.53 10.24 -2.05
N PRO A 13 -1.68 10.70 -1.09
CA PRO A 13 -2.16 11.50 0.03
C PRO A 13 -2.91 12.74 -0.42
N LYS A 14 -2.43 13.43 -1.46
CA LYS A 14 -3.10 14.63 -2.00
C LYS A 14 -4.50 14.30 -2.51
N ILE A 15 -4.64 13.27 -3.34
CA ILE A 15 -5.93 12.81 -3.88
C ILE A 15 -6.92 12.50 -2.75
N VAL A 16 -6.46 11.78 -1.73
CA VAL A 16 -7.29 11.35 -0.59
C VAL A 16 -7.70 12.56 0.26
N LEU A 17 -6.75 13.43 0.62
CA LEU A 17 -6.99 14.58 1.50
C LEU A 17 -7.80 15.69 0.83
N GLU A 18 -7.70 15.85 -0.49
CA GLU A 18 -8.54 16.79 -1.26
C GLU A 18 -9.96 16.25 -1.50
N GLY A 19 -10.28 15.03 -1.07
CA GLY A 19 -11.63 14.46 -1.18
C GLY A 19 -12.02 14.08 -2.61
N ILE A 20 -11.05 13.77 -3.47
CA ILE A 20 -11.31 13.42 -4.88
C ILE A 20 -11.71 11.93 -4.97
N HIS A 21 -12.95 11.65 -4.53
CA HIS A 21 -13.45 10.28 -4.31
C HIS A 21 -13.45 9.39 -5.57
N ASP A 22 -13.78 9.92 -6.74
CA ASP A 22 -13.84 9.12 -7.97
C ASP A 22 -12.45 8.60 -8.37
N VAL A 23 -11.44 9.48 -8.34
CA VAL A 23 -10.05 9.10 -8.64
C VAL A 23 -9.54 8.11 -7.59
N ARG A 24 -9.85 8.36 -6.31
CA ARG A 24 -9.50 7.45 -5.22
C ARG A 24 -10.08 6.05 -5.43
N ASN A 25 -11.37 5.97 -5.78
CA ASN A 25 -12.04 4.69 -6.02
C ASN A 25 -11.49 3.99 -7.26
N GLY A 26 -11.20 4.73 -8.33
CA GLY A 26 -10.52 4.21 -9.51
C GLY A 26 -9.16 3.58 -9.19
N LEU A 27 -8.34 4.26 -8.37
CA LEU A 27 -7.05 3.74 -7.91
C LEU A 27 -7.21 2.49 -7.04
N ARG A 28 -8.15 2.48 -6.08
CA ARG A 28 -8.44 1.30 -5.26
C ARG A 28 -8.81 0.10 -6.13
N ASN A 29 -9.69 0.30 -7.10
CA ASN A 29 -10.13 -0.74 -8.04
C ASN A 29 -8.96 -1.23 -8.90
N TYR A 30 -8.12 -0.34 -9.39
CA TYR A 30 -6.91 -0.70 -10.14
C TYR A 30 -5.99 -1.63 -9.33
N TYR A 31 -5.69 -1.27 -8.07
CA TYR A 31 -4.83 -2.09 -7.21
C TYR A 31 -5.50 -3.42 -6.82
N TYR A 32 -6.81 -3.44 -6.53
CA TYR A 32 -7.53 -4.68 -6.25
C TYR A 32 -7.55 -5.62 -7.46
N ASN A 33 -7.79 -5.10 -8.67
CA ASN A 33 -7.83 -5.90 -9.89
C ASN A 33 -6.43 -6.41 -10.28
N THR A 34 -5.38 -5.63 -10.02
CA THR A 34 -4.00 -6.00 -10.35
C THR A 34 -3.41 -7.04 -9.39
N PHE A 35 -3.66 -6.89 -8.08
CA PHE A 35 -2.99 -7.71 -7.05
C PHE A 35 -3.90 -8.72 -6.35
N GLY A 36 -5.22 -8.57 -6.47
CA GLY A 36 -6.19 -9.37 -5.75
C GLY A 36 -6.30 -9.00 -4.26
N ALA A 37 -7.39 -9.44 -3.63
CA ALA A 37 -7.69 -9.10 -2.24
C ALA A 37 -6.64 -9.61 -1.25
N GLU A 38 -6.04 -10.77 -1.52
CA GLU A 38 -5.09 -11.42 -0.61
C GLU A 38 -3.78 -10.62 -0.45
N ILE A 39 -3.22 -10.11 -1.55
CA ILE A 39 -2.02 -9.27 -1.49
C ILE A 39 -2.35 -7.94 -0.81
N ILE A 40 -3.47 -7.31 -1.15
CA ILE A 40 -3.91 -6.06 -0.50
C ILE A 40 -4.05 -6.24 1.02
N GLN A 41 -4.69 -7.33 1.46
CA GLN A 41 -4.80 -7.66 2.89
C GLN A 41 -3.44 -7.93 3.53
N THR A 42 -2.52 -8.58 2.82
CA THR A 42 -1.16 -8.82 3.30
C THR A 42 -0.42 -7.50 3.54
N VAL A 43 -0.51 -6.56 2.60
CA VAL A 43 0.09 -5.21 2.74
C VAL A 43 -0.57 -4.44 3.89
N GLN A 44 -1.89 -4.45 4.00
CA GLN A 44 -2.60 -3.81 5.12
C GLN A 44 -2.18 -4.41 6.47
N GLY A 45 -2.07 -5.73 6.57
CA GLY A 45 -1.60 -6.40 7.79
C GLY A 45 -0.16 -6.05 8.14
N PHE A 46 0.72 -5.97 7.14
CA PHE A 46 2.10 -5.52 7.32
C PHE A 46 2.18 -4.08 7.87
N ILE A 47 1.37 -3.16 7.33
CA ILE A 47 1.30 -1.77 7.82
C ILE A 47 0.72 -1.71 9.24
N LYS A 48 -0.37 -2.44 9.52
CA LYS A 48 -0.97 -2.53 10.86
C LYS A 48 -0.02 -3.12 11.91
N ALA A 49 0.91 -3.98 11.49
CA ALA A 49 1.96 -4.52 12.33
C ALA A 49 3.17 -3.58 12.48
N ASN A 50 3.01 -2.28 12.25
CA ASN A 50 4.08 -1.28 12.30
C ASN A 50 5.28 -1.64 11.42
N LEU A 51 5.01 -2.17 10.23
CA LEU A 51 6.03 -2.63 9.27
C LEU A 51 6.94 -3.74 9.81
N ASN A 52 6.50 -4.44 10.86
CA ASN A 52 7.23 -5.56 11.43
C ASN A 52 6.82 -6.87 10.76
N GLN A 53 7.71 -7.43 9.95
CA GLN A 53 7.48 -8.67 9.19
C GLN A 53 7.12 -9.86 10.09
N SER A 54 7.79 -10.02 11.23
CA SER A 54 7.56 -11.15 12.13
C SER A 54 6.18 -11.09 12.77
N VAL A 55 5.78 -9.89 13.22
CA VAL A 55 4.46 -9.66 13.82
C VAL A 55 3.36 -9.83 12.77
N ALA A 56 3.55 -9.25 11.58
CA ALA A 56 2.59 -9.37 10.48
C ALA A 56 2.39 -10.83 10.04
N ALA A 57 3.47 -11.60 9.90
CA ALA A 57 3.41 -13.00 9.50
C ALA A 57 2.61 -13.83 10.51
N LYS A 58 2.86 -13.60 11.81
CA LYS A 58 2.10 -14.23 12.90
C LYS A 58 0.62 -13.84 12.89
N GLN A 59 0.30 -12.56 12.72
CA GLN A 59 -1.08 -12.05 12.69
C GLN A 59 -1.87 -12.54 11.48
N LEU A 60 -1.22 -12.67 10.33
CA LEU A 60 -1.82 -13.12 9.07
C LEU A 60 -1.78 -14.65 8.90
N TYR A 61 -1.23 -15.39 9.86
CA TYR A 61 -1.01 -16.84 9.77
C TYR A 61 -0.21 -17.26 8.53
N LEU A 62 0.72 -16.41 8.09
CA LEU A 62 1.60 -16.64 6.95
C LEU A 62 2.98 -17.05 7.44
N HIS A 63 3.65 -17.88 6.63
CA HIS A 63 5.10 -18.01 6.78
C HIS A 63 5.78 -16.69 6.41
N ARG A 64 6.85 -16.32 7.12
CA ARG A 64 7.56 -15.05 6.91
C ARG A 64 8.03 -14.87 5.46
N ASN A 65 8.50 -15.94 4.82
CA ASN A 65 8.94 -15.88 3.42
C ASN A 65 7.77 -15.60 2.47
N THR A 66 6.60 -16.19 2.72
CA THR A 66 5.39 -15.94 1.92
C THR A 66 4.94 -14.49 2.05
N LEU A 67 4.97 -13.94 3.28
CA LEU A 67 4.68 -12.53 3.50
C LEU A 67 5.67 -11.64 2.75
N ASN A 68 6.97 -11.89 2.88
CA ASN A 68 8.00 -11.10 2.20
C ASN A 68 7.86 -11.16 0.68
N TYR A 69 7.64 -12.34 0.12
CA TYR A 69 7.40 -12.52 -1.31
C TYR A 69 6.21 -11.68 -1.81
N ARG A 70 5.09 -11.67 -1.07
CA ARG A 70 3.91 -10.87 -1.43
C ARG A 70 4.16 -9.37 -1.34
N ILE A 71 4.89 -8.92 -0.31
CA ILE A 71 5.26 -7.52 -0.16
C ILE A 71 6.22 -7.09 -1.28
N ASP A 72 7.22 -7.91 -1.60
CA ASP A 72 8.19 -7.62 -2.67
C ASP A 72 7.51 -7.60 -4.05
N HIS A 73 6.61 -8.55 -4.31
CA HIS A 73 5.77 -8.55 -5.50
C HIS A 73 4.91 -7.27 -5.58
N PHE A 74 4.27 -6.86 -4.49
CA PHE A 74 3.51 -5.62 -4.47
C PHE A 74 4.40 -4.41 -4.81
N ILE A 75 5.55 -4.25 -4.17
CA ILE A 75 6.46 -3.11 -4.39
C ILE A 75 6.96 -3.07 -5.84
N ALA A 76 7.33 -4.22 -6.41
CA ALA A 76 7.88 -4.32 -7.76
C ALA A 76 6.90 -3.83 -8.85
N TYR A 77 5.59 -4.01 -8.65
CA TYR A 77 4.58 -3.72 -9.67
C TYR A 77 3.65 -2.54 -9.32
N SER A 78 3.70 -2.02 -8.09
CA SER A 78 2.82 -0.91 -7.65
C SER A 78 3.47 0.46 -7.69
N GLU A 79 4.80 0.51 -7.80
CA GLU A 79 5.64 1.70 -7.59
C GLU A 79 5.50 2.33 -6.17
N ILE A 80 4.82 1.65 -5.25
CA ILE A 80 4.67 2.08 -3.85
C ILE A 80 5.59 1.22 -2.98
N ASN A 81 6.61 1.83 -2.39
CA ASN A 81 7.49 1.16 -1.45
C ASN A 81 6.86 1.14 -0.05
N VAL A 82 6.00 0.15 0.21
CA VAL A 82 5.31 -0.03 1.50
C VAL A 82 6.24 -0.42 2.66
N LYS A 83 7.54 -0.65 2.43
CA LYS A 83 8.55 -0.76 3.50
C LYS A 83 9.05 0.60 3.98
N SER A 84 8.81 1.67 3.22
CA SER A 84 9.08 3.05 3.63
C SER A 84 7.89 3.65 4.36
N PHE A 85 8.15 4.64 5.21
CA PHE A 85 7.08 5.38 5.89
C PHE A 85 6.12 6.04 4.89
N PHE A 86 6.65 6.73 3.87
CA PHE A 86 5.83 7.45 2.89
C PHE A 86 4.96 6.51 2.05
N GLY A 87 5.52 5.40 1.54
CA GLY A 87 4.74 4.41 0.81
C GLY A 87 3.69 3.70 1.67
N ALA A 88 4.03 3.34 2.92
CA ALA A 88 3.08 2.77 3.87
C ALA A 88 1.94 3.74 4.21
N TYR A 89 2.28 5.03 4.45
CA TYR A 89 1.30 6.08 4.73
C TYR A 89 0.37 6.34 3.54
N ALA A 90 0.92 6.45 2.33
CA ALA A 90 0.14 6.62 1.11
C ALA A 90 -0.84 5.47 0.91
N PHE A 91 -0.35 4.22 1.00
CA PHE A 91 -1.20 3.05 0.88
C PHE A 91 -2.28 3.00 1.96
N TYR A 92 -1.94 3.31 3.21
CA TYR A 92 -2.90 3.36 4.31
C TYR A 92 -4.01 4.36 4.02
N LEU A 93 -3.68 5.60 3.64
CA LEU A 93 -4.68 6.59 3.27
C LEU A 93 -5.60 6.10 2.15
N LEU A 94 -5.03 5.49 1.10
CA LEU A 94 -5.80 5.01 -0.03
C LEU A 94 -6.88 3.98 0.39
N PHE A 95 -6.54 3.03 1.26
CA PHE A 95 -7.40 1.88 1.58
C PHE A 95 -8.17 1.96 2.91
N ASN A 96 -7.81 2.85 3.84
CA ASN A 96 -8.35 2.86 5.21
C ASN A 96 -9.15 4.12 5.59
N THR A 97 -9.14 5.17 4.78
CA THR A 97 -10.02 6.35 4.96
C THR A 97 -11.29 6.27 4.12
#